data_AF-A0A9D4DGF3-F1
#
_entry.id   AF-A0A9D4DGF3-F1
#
_cell.length_a   1.000
_cell.length_b   1.000
_cell.length_c   1.000
_cell.angle_alpha   90.00
_cell.angle_beta   90.00
_cell.angle_gamma   90.00
#
_symmetry.space_group_name_H-M   'P 1'
#
loop_
_entity.id
_entity.type
_entity.pdbx_description
1 polymer ?
#
loop_
_entity_poly.entity_id
_entity_poly.type
_entity_poly.pdbx_seq_one_letter_code
_entity_poly.pdbx_strand_id
1 'polypeptide(L)'
;MKITRKQNAASGNSIAVSDKLRIDHSDVQTWFSEPISSRIDQVKDLRKLDYLNDVNTVLLVDGFAESNYVQERLRDEIPGISLIVPEDAGLAVRKGAMIFEHNPDVVAARVMYGVAVNITFDEKKHPSEVKQLYTDEWCVFNRFKIYVNANEEISVDREVVRHFIAFAKETLIRVYRTKSDKPINTTEAGCERLVTFRINNTDSVSLSDQRIEVHFMFGRTELLIKVKRSLTGEEKHLP
;
A
#
# COMPACT_ATOMS: atom_id res chain seq x y z
N MET A 1 -17.24 -47.24 4.05
CA MET A 1 -15.83 -46.96 4.41
C MET A 1 -15.63 -47.38 5.86
N LYS A 2 -15.01 -48.54 6.09
CA LYS A 2 -14.75 -49.07 7.45
C LYS A 2 -13.52 -48.36 8.01
N ILE A 3 -13.68 -47.58 9.08
CA ILE A 3 -12.56 -47.00 9.81
C ILE A 3 -12.07 -48.07 10.78
N THR A 4 -10.99 -48.75 10.40
CA THR A 4 -10.33 -49.75 11.23
C THR A 4 -9.57 -49.06 12.36
N ARG A 5 -9.84 -49.47 13.60
CA ARG A 5 -9.21 -48.98 14.83
C ARG A 5 -7.73 -49.38 14.84
N LYS A 6 -6.84 -48.52 14.32
CA LYS A 6 -5.41 -48.59 14.61
C LYS A 6 -5.17 -47.86 15.94
N GLN A 7 -4.93 -48.63 17.00
CA GLN A 7 -4.16 -48.14 18.14
C GLN A 7 -2.72 -47.93 17.65
N ASN A 8 -2.46 -46.78 17.05
CA ASN A 8 -1.09 -46.29 16.96
C ASN A 8 -0.84 -45.50 18.22
N ALA A 9 0.12 -45.98 19.02
CA ALA A 9 0.78 -45.19 20.05
C ALA A 9 1.49 -44.01 19.36
N ALA A 10 0.74 -42.95 19.10
CA ALA A 10 1.27 -41.60 18.94
C ALA A 10 1.09 -40.93 20.30
N SER A 11 2.07 -40.11 20.68
CA SER A 11 2.28 -39.50 22.00
C SER A 11 1.19 -38.52 22.49
N GLY A 12 -0.06 -38.67 22.08
CA GLY A 12 -1.17 -37.79 22.45
C GLY A 12 -2.20 -38.49 23.32
N ASN A 13 -2.75 -37.74 24.28
CA ASN A 13 -3.77 -38.19 25.22
C ASN A 13 -5.20 -38.19 24.61
N SER A 14 -5.33 -37.98 23.30
CA SER A 14 -6.60 -38.05 22.60
C SER A 14 -7.22 -39.46 22.61
N ILE A 15 -8.45 -39.57 23.13
CA ILE A 15 -9.18 -40.84 23.28
C ILE A 15 -10.47 -40.78 22.44
N ALA A 16 -10.64 -41.77 21.56
CA ALA A 16 -11.91 -42.01 20.89
C ALA A 16 -12.87 -42.76 21.83
N VAL A 17 -13.97 -42.12 22.23
CA VAL A 17 -15.04 -42.71 23.05
C VAL A 17 -16.30 -42.82 22.17
N SER A 18 -16.60 -44.04 21.70
CA SER A 18 -17.68 -44.31 20.74
C SER A 18 -17.47 -43.58 19.39
N ASP A 19 -18.44 -42.78 18.98
CA ASP A 19 -18.50 -41.90 17.81
C ASP A 19 -17.93 -40.50 18.07
N LYS A 20 -17.35 -40.27 19.26
CA LYS A 20 -16.79 -38.98 19.67
C LYS A 20 -15.28 -39.06 19.83
N LEU A 21 -14.60 -38.03 19.34
CA LEU A 21 -13.18 -37.80 19.55
C LEU A 21 -13.01 -36.79 20.70
N ARG A 22 -12.29 -37.16 21.75
CA ARG A 22 -11.80 -36.23 22.76
C ARG A 22 -10.34 -35.93 22.47
N ILE A 23 -10.03 -34.65 22.30
CA ILE A 23 -8.66 -34.16 22.06
C ILE A 23 -8.22 -33.43 23.32
N ASP A 24 -7.03 -33.75 23.80
CA ASP A 24 -6.46 -33.05 24.95
C ASP A 24 -6.01 -31.64 24.55
N HIS A 25 -6.10 -30.69 25.48
CA HIS A 25 -5.67 -29.32 25.23
C HIS A 25 -4.19 -29.24 24.83
N SER A 26 -3.33 -30.08 25.42
CA SER A 26 -1.90 -30.13 25.11
C SER A 26 -1.63 -30.63 23.68
N ASP A 27 -2.45 -31.54 23.16
CA ASP A 27 -2.35 -32.01 21.78
C ASP A 27 -2.64 -30.85 20.81
N VAL A 28 -3.70 -30.08 21.07
CA VAL A 28 -4.06 -28.90 20.25
C VAL A 28 -2.96 -27.83 20.32
N GLN A 29 -2.46 -27.50 21.51
CA GLN A 29 -1.35 -26.55 21.65
C GLN A 29 -0.12 -27.00 20.87
N THR A 30 0.22 -28.29 20.92
CA THR A 30 1.35 -28.85 20.18
C THR A 30 1.17 -28.67 18.68
N TRP A 31 -0.02 -28.96 18.14
CA TRP A 31 -0.31 -28.80 16.71
C TRP A 31 -0.19 -27.37 16.22
N PHE A 32 -0.57 -26.38 17.04
CA PHE A 32 -0.53 -24.97 16.67
C PHE A 32 0.72 -24.22 17.13
N SER A 33 1.61 -24.86 17.88
CA SER A 33 2.82 -24.23 18.45
C SER A 33 3.75 -23.64 17.38
N GLU A 34 4.04 -24.38 16.32
CA GLU A 34 4.92 -23.93 15.24
C GLU A 34 4.30 -22.80 14.40
N PRO A 35 3.04 -22.89 13.94
CA PRO A 35 2.39 -21.79 13.25
C PRO A 35 2.35 -20.49 14.06
N ILE A 36 2.05 -20.59 15.37
CA ILE A 36 2.02 -19.41 16.26
C ILE A 36 3.42 -18.82 16.41
N SER A 37 4.44 -19.65 16.61
CA SER A 37 5.83 -19.19 16.75
C SER A 37 6.32 -18.48 15.49
N SER A 38 6.01 -19.01 14.30
CA SER A 38 6.34 -18.37 13.03
C SER A 38 5.72 -16.97 12.91
N ARG A 39 4.48 -16.78 13.34
CA ARG A 39 3.83 -15.46 13.35
C ARG A 39 4.46 -14.50 14.36
N ILE A 40 4.82 -15.00 15.55
CA ILE A 40 5.52 -14.20 16.56
C ILE A 40 6.86 -13.72 16.03
N ASP A 41 7.63 -14.57 15.35
CA ASP A 41 8.92 -14.21 14.79
C ASP A 41 8.79 -13.16 13.68
N GLN A 42 7.74 -13.23 12.86
CA GLN A 42 7.42 -12.15 11.90
C GLN A 42 7.17 -10.81 12.60
N VAL A 43 6.46 -10.80 13.74
CA VAL A 43 6.24 -9.57 14.51
C VAL A 43 7.57 -9.07 15.11
N LYS A 44 8.43 -9.96 15.61
CA LYS A 44 9.78 -9.59 16.10
C LYS A 44 10.63 -8.99 14.98
N ASP A 45 10.55 -9.52 13.76
CA ASP A 45 11.27 -8.98 12.60
C ASP A 45 10.76 -7.61 12.18
N LEU A 46 9.44 -7.39 12.20
CA LEU A 46 8.85 -6.06 11.94
C LEU A 46 9.36 -5.02 12.96
N ARG A 47 9.52 -5.39 14.23
CA ARG A 47 10.07 -4.49 15.27
C ARG A 47 11.54 -4.11 15.08
N LYS A 48 12.29 -4.82 14.22
CA LYS A 48 13.67 -4.44 13.87
C LYS A 48 13.74 -3.34 12.82
N LEU A 49 12.59 -2.96 12.24
CA LEU A 49 12.52 -1.92 11.22
C LEU A 49 12.51 -0.55 11.88
N ASP A 50 13.47 0.31 11.49
CA ASP A 50 13.70 1.60 12.15
C ASP A 50 12.46 2.50 12.23
N TYR A 51 11.59 2.43 11.23
CA TYR A 51 10.36 3.22 11.14
C TYR A 51 9.20 2.67 12.00
N LEU A 52 9.41 1.56 12.72
CA LEU A 52 8.45 0.96 13.66
C LEU A 52 8.98 0.98 15.11
N ASN A 53 10.10 1.65 15.37
CA ASN A 53 10.75 1.67 16.69
C ASN A 53 9.88 2.28 17.80
N ASP A 54 8.94 3.16 17.44
CA ASP A 54 7.98 3.82 18.34
C ASP A 54 6.64 3.07 18.46
N VAL A 55 6.46 1.98 17.69
CA VAL A 55 5.22 1.18 17.69
C VAL A 55 5.28 0.11 18.79
N ASN A 56 4.53 0.33 19.86
CA ASN A 56 4.43 -0.59 20.99
C ASN A 56 3.06 -1.27 21.12
N THR A 57 2.06 -0.85 20.33
CA THR A 57 0.69 -1.38 20.45
C THR A 57 0.44 -2.43 19.38
N VAL A 58 -0.08 -3.59 19.79
CA VAL A 58 -0.47 -4.68 18.91
C VAL A 58 -1.97 -4.89 19.05
N LEU A 59 -2.72 -4.64 17.97
CA LEU A 59 -4.13 -4.97 17.89
C LEU A 59 -4.28 -6.38 17.30
N LEU A 60 -4.68 -7.34 18.13
CA LEU A 60 -4.88 -8.72 17.71
C LEU A 60 -6.35 -8.93 17.34
N VAL A 61 -6.60 -9.29 16.08
CA VAL A 61 -7.94 -9.45 15.49
C VAL A 61 -8.07 -10.83 14.83
N ASP A 62 -9.28 -11.16 14.38
CA ASP A 62 -9.69 -12.47 13.83
C ASP A 62 -9.94 -13.53 14.92
N GLY A 63 -10.51 -14.68 14.56
CA GLY A 63 -10.92 -15.72 15.53
C GLY A 63 -9.75 -16.31 16.33
N PHE A 64 -8.53 -16.29 15.78
CA PHE A 64 -7.33 -16.71 16.51
C PHE A 64 -6.98 -15.78 17.68
N ALA A 65 -7.40 -14.52 17.63
CA ALA A 65 -7.17 -13.55 18.69
C ALA A 65 -7.92 -13.90 19.98
N GLU A 66 -9.02 -14.65 19.87
CA GLU A 66 -9.84 -15.07 21.00
C GLU A 66 -9.20 -16.21 21.81
N SER A 67 -8.12 -16.82 21.29
CA SER A 67 -7.39 -17.88 21.98
C SER A 67 -6.47 -17.31 23.07
N ASN A 68 -6.74 -17.64 24.33
CA ASN A 68 -5.86 -17.29 25.46
C ASN A 68 -4.42 -17.77 25.24
N TYR A 69 -4.24 -18.96 24.65
CA TYR A 69 -2.91 -19.49 24.35
C TYR A 69 -2.13 -18.59 23.38
N VAL A 70 -2.78 -18.07 22.33
CA VAL A 70 -2.13 -17.15 21.37
C VAL A 70 -1.79 -15.83 22.05
N GLN A 71 -2.72 -15.28 22.84
CA GLN A 71 -2.50 -14.01 23.54
C GLN A 71 -1.36 -14.10 24.56
N GLU A 72 -1.29 -15.19 25.35
CA GLU A 72 -0.21 -15.44 26.31
C GLU A 72 1.14 -15.55 25.61
N ARG A 73 1.24 -16.37 24.55
CA ARG A 73 2.47 -16.52 23.76
C ARG A 73 2.98 -15.18 23.21
N LEU A 74 2.09 -14.32 22.72
CA LEU A 74 2.45 -12.98 22.23
C LEU A 74 2.97 -12.07 23.35
N ARG A 75 2.33 -12.06 24.53
CA ARG A 75 2.76 -11.25 25.67
C ARG A 75 4.12 -11.70 26.20
N ASP A 76 4.34 -13.00 26.28
CA ASP A 76 5.57 -13.58 26.84
C ASP A 76 6.76 -13.40 25.90
N GLU A 77 6.56 -13.60 24.59
CA GLU A 77 7.66 -13.59 23.63
C GLU A 77 7.98 -12.22 23.03
N ILE A 78 7.07 -11.25 23.17
CA ILE A 78 7.26 -9.90 22.63
C ILE A 78 7.16 -8.88 23.76
N PRO A 79 8.19 -8.77 24.61
CA PRO A 79 8.15 -7.87 25.76
C PRO A 79 7.99 -6.40 25.33
N GLY A 80 7.25 -5.66 26.15
CA GLY A 80 7.00 -4.23 25.96
C GLY A 80 5.89 -3.89 24.98
N ILE A 81 5.11 -4.88 24.51
CA ILE A 81 3.89 -4.60 23.73
C ILE A 81 2.69 -4.32 24.63
N SER A 82 1.83 -3.40 24.20
CA SER A 82 0.46 -3.27 24.66
C SER A 82 -0.44 -4.09 23.74
N LEU A 83 -0.83 -5.29 24.18
CA LEU A 83 -1.69 -6.18 23.40
C LEU A 83 -3.17 -5.82 23.64
N ILE A 84 -3.84 -5.33 22.59
CA ILE A 84 -5.27 -5.01 22.60
C ILE A 84 -6.01 -6.10 21.83
N VAL A 85 -6.99 -6.72 22.48
CA VAL A 85 -7.88 -7.72 21.87
C VAL A 85 -9.31 -7.17 21.93
N PRO A 86 -9.96 -6.87 20.80
CA PRO A 86 -11.35 -6.44 20.79
C PRO A 86 -12.28 -7.52 21.37
N GLU A 87 -13.40 -7.10 21.98
CA GLU A 87 -14.41 -8.03 22.53
C GLU A 87 -14.93 -9.03 21.48
N ASP A 88 -15.15 -8.56 20.24
CA ASP A 88 -15.49 -9.40 19.10
C ASP A 88 -14.33 -9.45 18.10
N ALA A 89 -13.17 -9.97 18.51
CA ALA A 89 -11.98 -9.99 17.67
C ALA A 89 -12.22 -10.70 16.32
N GLY A 90 -12.99 -11.79 16.29
CA GLY A 90 -13.41 -12.47 15.07
C GLY A 90 -14.27 -11.63 14.12
N LEU A 91 -14.93 -10.57 14.61
CA LEU A 91 -15.75 -9.65 13.81
C LEU A 91 -15.10 -8.27 13.62
N ALA A 92 -13.98 -7.98 14.30
CA ALA A 92 -13.39 -6.65 14.36
C ALA A 92 -13.08 -6.08 12.97
N VAL A 93 -12.50 -6.89 12.07
CA VAL A 93 -12.20 -6.48 10.68
C VAL A 93 -13.47 -6.11 9.92
N ARG A 94 -14.52 -6.94 10.05
CA ARG A 94 -15.80 -6.72 9.37
C ARG A 94 -16.53 -5.49 9.91
N LYS A 95 -16.54 -5.31 11.23
CA LYS A 95 -17.11 -4.12 11.89
C LYS A 95 -16.36 -2.86 11.45
N GLY A 96 -15.03 -2.91 11.40
CA GLY A 96 -14.19 -1.83 10.88
C GLY A 96 -14.51 -1.48 9.43
N ALA A 97 -14.69 -2.49 8.56
CA ALA A 97 -15.08 -2.27 7.18
C ALA A 97 -16.45 -1.57 7.05
N MET A 98 -17.43 -1.97 7.86
CA MET A 98 -18.75 -1.32 7.88
C MET A 98 -18.67 0.14 8.34
N ILE A 99 -17.91 0.42 9.40
CA ILE A 99 -17.69 1.79 9.88
C ILE A 99 -17.02 2.63 8.79
N PHE A 100 -15.98 2.08 8.14
CA PHE A 100 -15.30 2.75 7.04
C PHE A 100 -16.23 3.01 5.85
N GLU A 101 -17.15 2.10 5.55
CA GLU A 101 -18.14 2.29 4.49
C GLU A 101 -19.13 3.42 4.80
N HIS A 102 -19.58 3.53 6.06
CA HIS A 102 -20.55 4.53 6.49
C HIS A 102 -19.93 5.90 6.74
N ASN A 103 -18.66 5.95 7.12
CA ASN A 103 -17.95 7.20 7.40
C ASN A 103 -16.54 7.24 6.79
N PRO A 104 -16.43 7.28 5.44
CA PRO A 104 -15.15 7.36 4.75
C PRO A 104 -14.68 8.82 4.69
N ASP A 105 -14.50 9.49 5.83
CA ASP A 105 -14.23 10.94 5.83
C ASP A 105 -12.87 11.29 5.18
N VAL A 106 -11.85 10.45 5.41
CA VAL A 106 -10.48 10.70 4.95
C VAL A 106 -9.76 9.38 4.64
N VAL A 107 -9.11 9.31 3.48
CA VAL A 107 -8.14 8.25 3.16
C VAL A 107 -6.75 8.87 3.19
N ALA A 108 -5.84 8.27 3.97
CA ALA A 108 -4.43 8.65 3.96
C ALA A 108 -3.70 7.90 2.84
N ALA A 109 -3.01 8.63 1.96
CA ALA A 109 -2.16 8.02 0.95
C ALA A 109 -1.00 7.28 1.64
N ARG A 110 -0.92 5.94 1.52
CA ARG A 110 0.11 5.15 2.23
C ARG A 110 1.52 5.28 1.64
N VAL A 111 1.62 5.83 0.42
CA VAL A 111 2.86 5.99 -0.34
C VAL A 111 2.81 7.31 -1.09
N MET A 112 3.96 7.76 -1.55
CA MET A 112 4.04 8.98 -2.34
C MET A 112 3.67 8.70 -3.80
N TYR A 113 2.83 9.55 -4.39
CA TYR A 113 2.46 9.49 -5.79
C TYR A 113 2.95 10.72 -6.55
N GLY A 114 3.37 10.49 -7.79
CA GLY A 114 3.88 11.55 -8.63
C GLY A 114 3.93 11.16 -10.09
N VAL A 115 4.50 12.06 -10.87
CA VAL A 115 4.67 11.87 -12.31
C VAL A 115 6.13 12.08 -12.71
N ALA A 116 6.53 11.45 -13.81
CA ALA A 116 7.80 11.80 -14.45
C ALA A 116 7.65 13.14 -15.18
N VAL A 117 8.55 14.08 -14.87
CA VAL A 117 8.64 15.35 -15.60
C VAL A 117 10.06 15.60 -16.09
N ASN A 118 10.15 16.36 -17.16
CA ASN A 118 11.40 16.99 -17.58
C ASN A 118 11.39 18.42 -17.04
N ILE A 119 12.48 18.87 -16.46
CA ILE A 119 12.63 20.24 -15.97
C ILE A 119 13.79 20.92 -16.69
N THR A 120 13.74 22.24 -16.79
CA THR A 120 14.86 23.03 -17.30
C THR A 120 16.12 22.77 -16.48
N PHE A 121 17.25 22.60 -17.16
CA PHE A 121 18.56 22.43 -16.54
C PHE A 121 18.98 23.73 -15.84
N ASP A 122 19.63 23.59 -14.68
CA ASP A 122 20.06 24.71 -13.83
C ASP A 122 21.45 24.37 -13.33
N GLU A 123 22.46 25.07 -13.85
CA GLU A 123 23.89 24.83 -13.56
C GLU A 123 24.23 24.93 -12.07
N LYS A 124 23.42 25.63 -11.27
CA LYS A 124 23.62 25.75 -9.83
C LYS A 124 23.05 24.57 -9.04
N LYS A 125 22.08 23.84 -9.60
CA LYS A 125 21.35 22.77 -8.90
C LYS A 125 21.61 21.39 -9.47
N HIS A 126 21.99 21.31 -10.74
CA HIS A 126 22.06 20.07 -11.49
C HIS A 126 23.50 19.84 -11.98
N PRO A 127 24.05 18.64 -11.76
CA PRO A 127 25.38 18.31 -12.24
C PRO A 127 25.36 18.15 -13.77
N SER A 128 26.44 18.51 -14.46
CA SER A 128 26.48 18.59 -15.93
C SER A 128 26.21 17.25 -16.64
N GLU A 129 26.43 16.13 -15.95
CA GLU A 129 26.24 14.77 -16.46
C GLU A 129 24.75 14.44 -16.70
N VAL A 130 23.82 15.12 -16.02
CA VAL A 130 22.37 14.91 -16.22
C VAL A 130 21.75 15.85 -17.25
N LYS A 131 22.57 16.75 -17.83
CA LYS A 131 22.16 17.73 -18.84
C LYS A 131 21.87 17.04 -20.17
N GLN A 132 20.66 17.19 -20.68
CA GLN A 132 20.22 16.60 -21.95
C GLN A 132 19.51 17.65 -22.80
N LEU A 133 19.74 17.64 -24.11
CA LEU A 133 19.09 18.56 -25.05
C LEU A 133 17.72 18.00 -25.45
N TYR A 134 16.66 18.80 -25.30
CA TYR A 134 15.30 18.46 -25.69
C TYR A 134 14.62 19.67 -26.31
N THR A 135 14.14 19.53 -27.56
CA THR A 135 13.43 20.62 -28.28
C THR A 135 14.15 21.97 -28.15
N ASP A 136 15.46 21.96 -28.41
CA ASP A 136 16.38 23.12 -28.34
C ASP A 136 16.62 23.72 -26.95
N GLU A 137 16.11 23.11 -25.89
CA GLU A 137 16.37 23.50 -24.50
C GLU A 137 17.14 22.44 -23.72
N TRP A 138 18.01 22.88 -22.80
CA TRP A 138 18.69 21.98 -21.88
C TRP A 138 17.77 21.60 -20.73
N CYS A 139 17.57 20.30 -20.52
CA CYS A 139 16.67 19.74 -19.53
C CYS A 139 17.33 18.64 -18.70
N VAL A 140 16.71 18.33 -17.57
CA VAL A 140 16.94 17.13 -16.77
C VAL A 140 15.69 16.25 -16.87
N PHE A 141 15.88 14.99 -17.24
CA PHE A 141 14.81 14.05 -17.52
C PHE A 141 14.43 13.22 -16.29
N ASN A 142 13.25 12.60 -16.34
CA ASN A 142 12.79 11.60 -15.37
C ASN A 142 12.77 12.08 -13.92
N ARG A 143 12.48 13.36 -13.68
CA ARG A 143 12.34 13.90 -12.34
C ARG A 143 11.03 13.41 -11.72
N PHE A 144 11.09 12.98 -10.46
CA PHE A 144 9.89 12.62 -9.72
C PHE A 144 9.22 13.90 -9.21
N LYS A 145 8.12 14.32 -9.83
CA LYS A 145 7.34 15.45 -9.32
C LYS A 145 6.24 14.92 -8.40
N ILE A 146 6.39 15.22 -7.11
CA ILE A 146 5.47 14.80 -6.04
C ILE A 146 4.14 15.51 -6.19
N TYR A 147 3.07 14.73 -6.31
CA TYR A 147 1.70 15.22 -6.41
C TYR A 147 0.90 14.96 -5.14
N VAL A 148 1.15 13.81 -4.51
CA VAL A 148 0.60 13.40 -3.22
C VAL A 148 1.73 12.82 -2.38
N ASN A 149 1.87 13.33 -1.16
CA ASN A 149 2.85 12.84 -0.20
C ASN A 149 2.38 11.55 0.47
N ALA A 150 3.33 10.76 0.96
CA ALA A 150 2.99 9.69 1.90
C ALA A 150 2.36 10.29 3.17
N ASN A 151 1.33 9.63 3.67
CA ASN A 151 0.47 10.03 4.79
C ASN A 151 -0.30 11.34 4.58
N GLU A 152 -0.39 11.85 3.35
CA GLU A 152 -1.26 12.97 3.03
C GLU A 152 -2.72 12.52 3.18
N GLU A 153 -3.46 13.22 4.03
CA GLU A 153 -4.89 13.04 4.25
C GLU A 153 -5.68 13.63 3.07
N ILE A 154 -6.38 12.76 2.33
CA ILE A 154 -7.18 13.14 1.18
C ILE A 154 -8.63 12.76 1.46
N SER A 155 -9.51 13.75 1.50
CA SER A 155 -10.96 13.52 1.56
C SER A 155 -11.39 12.72 0.34
N VAL A 156 -12.28 11.75 0.53
CA VAL A 156 -12.69 10.80 -0.53
C VAL A 156 -13.32 11.49 -1.75
N ASP A 157 -13.90 12.67 -1.57
CA ASP A 157 -14.50 13.47 -2.65
C ASP A 157 -13.53 14.51 -3.27
N ARG A 158 -12.27 14.56 -2.82
CA ARG A 158 -11.30 15.55 -3.28
C ARG A 158 -10.39 14.99 -4.36
N GLU A 159 -10.36 15.69 -5.49
CA GLU A 159 -9.40 15.42 -6.56
C GLU A 159 -8.11 16.22 -6.37
N VAL A 160 -6.97 15.55 -6.48
CA VAL A 160 -5.69 16.24 -6.63
C VAL A 160 -5.45 16.46 -8.11
N VAL A 161 -5.75 17.67 -8.57
CA VAL A 161 -5.58 18.08 -9.97
C VAL A 161 -4.24 18.78 -10.17
N ARG A 162 -3.56 18.43 -11.26
CA ARG A 162 -2.32 19.09 -11.66
C ARG A 162 -2.28 19.31 -13.16
N HIS A 163 -1.59 20.37 -13.54
CA HIS A 163 -1.61 20.90 -14.89
C HIS A 163 -0.25 20.75 -15.56
N PHE A 164 -0.28 20.38 -16.82
CA PHE A 164 0.88 20.27 -17.70
C PHE A 164 0.61 21.07 -18.97
N ILE A 165 1.69 21.60 -19.54
CA ILE A 165 1.68 22.17 -20.89
C ILE A 165 2.45 21.21 -21.78
N ALA A 166 1.81 20.74 -22.83
CA ALA A 166 2.42 19.83 -23.78
C ALA A 166 2.91 20.58 -25.03
N PHE A 167 4.23 20.65 -25.19
CA PHE A 167 4.87 21.33 -26.32
C PHE A 167 5.14 20.42 -27.52
N ALA A 168 5.18 19.11 -27.32
CA ALA A 168 5.47 18.14 -28.36
C ALA A 168 4.19 17.61 -29.02
N LYS A 169 4.26 17.16 -30.28
CA LYS A 169 3.13 16.48 -30.98
C LYS A 169 2.61 15.25 -30.24
N GLU A 170 3.46 14.63 -29.43
CA GLU A 170 3.08 13.53 -28.56
C GLU A 170 3.65 13.75 -27.17
N THR A 171 2.83 13.51 -26.16
CA THR A 171 3.21 13.60 -24.75
C THR A 171 2.90 12.30 -24.02
N LEU A 172 3.86 11.81 -23.25
CA LEU A 172 3.73 10.63 -22.40
C LEU A 172 3.66 11.06 -20.94
N ILE A 173 2.50 10.90 -20.32
CA ILE A 173 2.34 11.13 -18.89
C ILE A 173 2.55 9.81 -18.17
N ARG A 174 3.68 9.69 -17.46
CA ARG A 174 4.03 8.49 -16.71
C ARG A 174 3.79 8.74 -15.22
N VAL A 175 2.92 7.95 -14.62
CA VAL A 175 2.57 8.05 -13.20
C VAL A 175 3.33 7.00 -12.42
N TYR A 176 3.83 7.38 -11.25
CA TYR A 176 4.66 6.55 -10.38
C TYR A 176 4.16 6.60 -8.94
N ARG A 177 4.50 5.55 -8.19
CA ARG A 177 4.46 5.54 -6.72
C ARG A 177 5.83 5.17 -6.16
N THR A 178 6.10 5.56 -4.92
CA THR A 178 7.33 5.18 -4.21
C THR A 178 7.13 5.21 -2.69
N LYS A 179 7.86 4.34 -2.00
CA LYS A 179 7.99 4.34 -0.53
C LYS A 179 9.15 5.20 -0.03
N SER A 180 9.95 5.77 -0.93
CA SER A 180 11.04 6.70 -0.57
C SER A 180 10.45 8.01 -0.04
N ASP A 181 11.01 8.52 1.05
CA ASP A 181 10.59 9.80 1.64
C ASP A 181 11.02 11.02 0.80
N LYS A 182 12.06 10.86 -0.03
CA LYS A 182 12.67 11.94 -0.81
C LYS A 182 13.05 11.48 -2.22
N PRO A 183 12.07 11.10 -3.07
CA PRO A 183 12.37 10.68 -4.43
C PRO A 183 12.86 11.88 -5.25
N ILE A 184 13.96 11.67 -5.97
CA ILE A 184 14.60 12.70 -6.79
C ILE A 184 14.29 12.39 -8.27
N ASN A 185 14.49 11.15 -8.70
CA ASN A 185 14.25 10.66 -10.06
C ASN A 185 13.33 9.43 -10.07
N THR A 186 12.54 9.28 -11.13
CA THR A 186 11.67 8.11 -11.33
C THR A 186 12.45 6.84 -11.70
N THR A 187 13.76 6.93 -11.91
CA THR A 187 14.66 5.81 -12.19
C THR A 187 15.30 5.22 -10.93
N GLU A 188 15.05 5.83 -9.76
CA GLU A 188 15.56 5.33 -8.48
C GLU A 188 14.91 4.00 -8.10
N ALA A 189 15.66 3.16 -7.38
CA ALA A 189 15.14 1.92 -6.83
C ALA A 189 13.93 2.19 -5.93
N GLY A 190 12.86 1.41 -6.08
CA GLY A 190 11.61 1.60 -5.34
C GLY A 190 10.62 2.58 -5.97
N CYS A 191 10.98 3.28 -7.05
CA CYS A 191 10.01 4.00 -7.88
C CYS A 191 9.31 3.04 -8.86
N GLU A 192 8.03 2.77 -8.62
CA GLU A 192 7.22 1.87 -9.44
C GLU A 192 6.35 2.68 -10.39
N ARG A 193 6.47 2.41 -11.70
CA ARG A 193 5.58 3.01 -12.70
C ARG A 193 4.22 2.33 -12.62
N LEU A 194 3.18 3.10 -12.29
CA LEU A 194 1.80 2.62 -12.27
C LEU A 194 1.23 2.58 -13.68
N VAL A 195 1.38 3.68 -14.43
CA VAL A 195 0.84 3.73 -15.78
C VAL A 195 1.50 4.78 -16.68
N THR A 196 1.18 4.73 -17.97
CA THR A 196 1.58 5.70 -18.98
C THR A 196 0.39 6.06 -19.87
N PHE A 197 0.00 7.32 -19.84
CA PHE A 197 -0.98 7.87 -20.77
C PHE A 197 -0.25 8.45 -21.98
N ARG A 198 -0.69 8.07 -23.18
CA ARG A 198 -0.21 8.63 -24.44
C ARG A 198 -1.21 9.63 -24.99
N ILE A 199 -0.74 10.84 -25.24
CA ILE A 199 -1.54 11.99 -25.60
C ILE A 199 -0.99 12.56 -26.90
N ASN A 200 -1.78 12.47 -27.96
CA ASN A 200 -1.41 12.99 -29.28
C ASN A 200 -1.92 14.42 -29.37
N ASN A 201 -1.02 15.39 -29.30
CA ASN A 201 -1.34 16.80 -29.35
C ASN A 201 -1.60 17.24 -30.79
N THR A 202 -2.70 17.96 -30.97
CA THR A 202 -3.00 18.66 -32.22
C THR A 202 -2.06 19.84 -32.37
N ASP A 203 -1.79 20.27 -33.61
CA ASP A 203 -0.96 21.43 -33.95
C ASP A 203 -1.63 22.78 -33.56
N SER A 204 -2.36 22.83 -32.43
CA SER A 204 -3.03 24.05 -31.96
C SER A 204 -2.04 25.06 -31.40
N VAL A 205 -2.30 26.33 -31.70
CA VAL A 205 -1.41 27.47 -31.47
C VAL A 205 -1.59 28.08 -30.08
N SER A 206 -2.71 27.83 -29.39
CA SER A 206 -2.96 28.41 -28.07
C SER A 206 -2.40 27.55 -26.93
N LEU A 207 -1.71 28.20 -25.98
CA LEU A 207 -1.23 27.58 -24.72
C LEU A 207 -2.38 26.98 -23.89
N SER A 208 -3.60 27.51 -24.01
CA SER A 208 -4.80 26.94 -23.37
C SER A 208 -5.13 25.55 -23.91
N ASP A 209 -4.89 25.31 -25.20
CA ASP A 209 -5.27 24.09 -25.91
C ASP A 209 -4.28 22.94 -25.67
N GLN A 210 -3.08 23.31 -25.21
CA GLN A 210 -2.00 22.41 -24.83
C GLN A 210 -2.06 22.01 -23.35
N ARG A 211 -3.04 22.53 -22.59
CA ARG A 211 -3.19 22.23 -21.17
C ARG A 211 -3.80 20.85 -20.96
N ILE A 212 -3.07 20.03 -20.21
CA ILE A 212 -3.47 18.70 -19.81
C ILE A 212 -3.61 18.68 -18.29
N GLU A 213 -4.71 18.14 -17.81
CA GLU A 213 -4.99 17.91 -16.41
C GLU A 213 -4.78 16.44 -16.07
N VAL A 214 -4.04 16.18 -15.00
CA VAL A 214 -3.95 14.85 -14.40
C VAL A 214 -4.61 14.93 -13.03
N HIS A 215 -5.65 14.12 -12.86
CA HIS A 215 -6.46 14.04 -11.67
C HIS A 215 -6.12 12.75 -10.95
N PHE A 216 -5.74 12.87 -9.68
CA PHE A 216 -5.65 11.74 -8.76
C PHE A 216 -6.88 11.78 -7.86
N MET A 217 -7.69 10.73 -7.94
CA MET A 217 -8.89 10.54 -7.14
C MET A 217 -8.65 9.36 -6.21
N PHE A 218 -8.64 9.64 -4.91
CA PHE A 218 -8.45 8.62 -3.88
C PHE A 218 -9.83 8.22 -3.37
N GLY A 219 -10.36 7.12 -3.92
CA GLY A 219 -11.58 6.51 -3.43
C GLY A 219 -11.33 5.67 -2.18
N ARG A 220 -12.40 5.06 -1.66
CA ARG A 220 -12.38 4.15 -0.49
C ARG A 220 -11.21 3.16 -0.51
N THR A 221 -11.09 2.38 -1.59
CA THR A 221 -10.06 1.34 -1.74
C THR A 221 -9.29 1.42 -3.05
N GLU A 222 -9.64 2.37 -3.91
CA GLU A 222 -9.17 2.43 -5.29
C GLU A 222 -8.55 3.80 -5.56
N LEU A 223 -7.42 3.79 -6.27
CA LEU A 223 -6.81 4.98 -6.82
C LEU A 223 -7.24 5.08 -8.28
N LEU A 224 -8.08 6.07 -8.58
CA LEU A 224 -8.44 6.39 -9.95
C LEU A 224 -7.54 7.53 -10.45
N ILE A 225 -6.89 7.32 -11.59
CA ILE A 225 -6.12 8.36 -12.27
C ILE A 225 -6.80 8.68 -13.59
N LYS A 226 -7.13 9.96 -13.76
CA LYS A 226 -7.72 10.48 -14.99
C LYS A 226 -6.80 11.49 -15.62
N VAL A 227 -6.70 11.44 -16.94
CA VAL A 227 -6.07 12.50 -17.73
C VAL A 227 -7.12 13.15 -18.61
N LYS A 228 -7.24 14.47 -18.50
CA LYS A 228 -8.23 15.28 -19.22
C LYS A 228 -7.53 16.37 -20.03
N ARG A 229 -7.99 16.60 -21.26
CA ARG A 229 -7.67 17.86 -21.97
C ARG A 229 -8.62 18.95 -21.51
N SER A 230 -8.08 20.10 -21.10
CA SER A 230 -8.90 21.18 -20.52
C SER A 230 -9.98 21.71 -21.48
N LEU A 231 -9.75 21.71 -22.80
CA LEU A 231 -10.67 22.29 -23.78
C LEU A 231 -11.62 21.27 -24.44
N THR A 232 -11.11 20.12 -24.89
CA THR A 232 -11.93 19.12 -25.60
C THR A 232 -12.78 18.27 -24.68
N GLY A 233 -12.44 18.23 -23.38
CA GLY A 233 -13.07 17.33 -22.43
C GLY A 233 -12.80 15.85 -22.73
N GLU A 234 -11.86 15.54 -23.63
CA GLU A 234 -11.45 14.16 -23.89
C GLU A 234 -10.74 13.63 -22.65
N GLU A 235 -11.25 12.50 -22.14
CA GLU A 235 -10.76 11.87 -20.92
C GLU A 235 -10.22 10.47 -21.25
N LYS A 236 -9.06 10.17 -20.67
CA LYS A 236 -8.53 8.81 -20.60
C LYS A 236 -8.50 8.39 -19.15
N HIS A 237 -9.14 7.26 -18.87
CA HIS A 237 -9.19 6.62 -17.57
C HIS A 237 -8.44 5.31 -17.63
N LEU A 238 -8.04 4.84 -16.46
CA LEU A 238 -7.77 3.42 -16.24
C LEU A 238 -8.64 2.95 -15.08
N PRO A 239 -9.00 1.65 -15.07
CA PRO A 239 -9.49 1.00 -13.86
C PRO A 239 -8.41 0.96 -12.78
#